data_AF-Q5DDA4-F1
#
_entry.id   AF-Q5DDA4-F1
#
_cell.length_a   1.000
_cell.length_b   1.000
_cell.length_c   1.000
_cell.angle_alpha   90.00
_cell.angle_beta   90.00
_cell.angle_gamma   90.00
#
_symmetry.space_group_name_H-M   'P 1'
#
loop_
_entity.id
_entity.type
_entity.pdbx_description
1 polymer ?
#
loop_
_entity_poly.entity_id
_entity_poly.type
_entity_poly.pdbx_seq_one_letter_code
_entity_poly.pdbx_strand_id
1 'polypeptide(L)'
;MEMYYTIRVVVSNFLDGDVFVNEETIFQTFCRIQINSFMVTDPNGVDVGLALYPRAARLDHSCIPELQYLFSNREIILYGYDSSIHSTAPRINYYECMTTTEESKLIC
;
A
#
# COMPACT_ATOMS: atom_id res chain seq x y z
N MET A 1 6.64 21.42 0.38
CA MET A 1 7.98 21.63 1.00
C MET A 1 8.03 21.16 2.44
N GLU A 2 7.03 21.44 3.29
CA GLU A 2 7.07 21.04 4.71
C GLU A 2 7.11 19.53 4.97
N MET A 3 6.33 18.74 4.22
CA MET A 3 6.33 17.28 4.37
C MET A 3 7.69 16.66 4.05
N TYR A 4 8.37 17.14 3.00
CA TYR A 4 9.72 16.71 2.65
C TYR A 4 10.73 17.02 3.76
N TYR A 5 10.70 18.24 4.30
CA TYR A 5 11.57 18.63 5.41
C TYR A 5 11.35 17.72 6.63
N THR A 6 10.09 17.44 6.95
CA THR A 6 9.72 16.53 8.04
C THR A 6 10.28 15.13 7.83
N ILE A 7 10.08 14.55 6.64
CA ILE A 7 10.60 13.21 6.30
C ILE A 7 12.12 13.20 6.39
N ARG A 8 12.80 14.22 5.86
CA ARG A 8 14.25 14.32 5.90
C ARG A 8 14.78 14.31 7.34
N VAL A 9 14.19 15.13 8.22
CA VAL A 9 14.58 15.17 9.64
C VAL A 9 14.35 13.82 10.32
N VAL A 10 13.20 13.18 10.09
CA VAL A 10 12.89 11.87 10.67
C VAL A 10 13.87 10.80 10.20
N VAL A 11 14.13 10.71 8.89
CA VAL A 11 15.07 9.75 8.31
C VAL A 11 16.48 9.99 8.82
N SER A 12 16.94 11.25 8.85
CA SER A 12 18.26 11.60 9.37
C SER A 12 18.42 11.23 10.85
N ASN A 13 17.39 11.48 11.67
CA ASN A 13 17.42 11.09 13.08
C ASN A 13 17.40 9.57 13.28
N PHE A 14 16.68 8.82 12.43
CA PHE A 14 16.61 7.36 12.52
C PHE A 14 17.91 6.67 12.08
N LEU A 15 18.65 7.28 11.16
CA LEU A 15 19.91 6.77 10.63
C LEU A 15 21.15 7.36 11.35
N ASP A 16 20.95 7.99 12.52
CA ASP A 16 21.98 8.65 13.33
C ASP A 16 22.87 9.63 12.54
N GLY A 17 22.33 10.24 11.48
CA GLY A 17 23.06 11.18 10.63
C GLY A 17 24.17 10.59 9.75
N ASP A 18 24.45 9.28 9.83
CA ASP A 18 25.57 8.63 9.12
C ASP A 18 25.31 8.44 7.63
N VAL A 19 24.04 8.47 7.20
CA VAL A 19 23.66 8.29 5.80
C VAL A 19 23.25 9.63 5.20
N PHE A 20 24.12 10.20 4.36
CA PHE A 20 23.73 11.30 3.47
C PHE A 20 22.83 10.75 2.36
N VAL A 21 21.52 10.70 2.62
CA VAL A 21 20.54 10.31 1.60
C VAL A 21 20.27 11.53 0.72
N ASN A 22 20.50 11.41 -0.58
CA ASN A 22 20.13 12.41 -1.58
C ASN A 22 18.63 12.76 -1.45
N GLU A 23 18.31 14.06 -1.51
CA GLU A 23 16.94 14.60 -1.52
C GLU A 23 16.03 13.87 -2.51
N GLU A 24 16.50 13.67 -3.73
CA GLU A 24 15.74 12.98 -4.78
C GLU A 24 15.42 11.53 -4.36
N THR A 25 16.36 10.84 -3.73
CA THR A 25 16.18 9.48 -3.26
C THR A 25 15.16 9.40 -2.12
N ILE A 26 15.19 10.34 -1.17
CA ILE A 26 14.18 10.42 -0.10
C ILE A 26 12.80 10.62 -0.71
N PHE A 27 12.67 11.60 -1.61
CA PHE A 27 11.41 11.93 -2.26
C PHE A 27 10.86 10.73 -3.05
N GLN A 28 11.66 10.12 -3.92
CA GLN A 28 11.25 8.95 -4.71
C GLN A 28 10.87 7.76 -3.81
N THR A 29 11.63 7.52 -2.74
CA THR A 29 11.34 6.43 -1.80
C THR A 29 10.03 6.69 -1.08
N PHE A 30 9.81 7.92 -0.61
CA PHE A 30 8.55 8.29 0.03
C PHE A 30 7.35 8.12 -0.90
N CYS A 31 7.45 8.59 -2.14
CA CYS A 31 6.40 8.38 -3.15
C CYS A 31 6.12 6.89 -3.38
N ARG A 32 7.16 6.06 -3.45
CA ARG A 32 7.00 4.59 -3.57
C ARG A 32 6.30 4.01 -2.34
N ILE A 33 6.65 4.44 -1.13
CA ILE A 33 5.99 3.99 0.10
C ILE A 33 4.51 4.34 0.07
N GLN A 34 4.15 5.58 -0.28
CA GLN A 34 2.77 6.05 -0.30
C GLN A 34 1.87 5.19 -1.20
N ILE A 35 2.30 4.94 -2.44
CA ILE A 35 1.46 4.22 -3.41
C ILE A 35 1.50 2.68 -3.28
N ASN A 36 2.44 2.12 -2.50
CA ASN A 36 2.61 0.67 -2.35
C ASN A 36 2.39 0.17 -0.90
N SER A 37 1.92 1.05 -0.01
CA SER A 37 1.60 0.68 1.37
C SER A 37 0.23 0.04 1.48
N PHE A 38 0.10 -0.87 2.46
CA PHE A 38 -1.14 -1.55 2.78
C PHE A 38 -1.56 -1.19 4.20
N MET A 39 -2.83 -0.87 4.40
CA MET A 39 -3.42 -0.82 5.73
C MET A 39 -3.66 -2.26 6.21
N VAL A 40 -2.91 -2.66 7.24
CA VAL A 40 -3.06 -3.97 7.88
C VAL A 40 -4.22 -3.88 8.85
N THR A 41 -5.17 -4.81 8.71
CA THR A 41 -6.32 -4.95 9.60
C THR A 41 -6.21 -6.18 10.48
N ASP A 42 -6.85 -6.13 11.64
CA ASP A 42 -7.06 -7.30 12.49
C ASP A 42 -8.15 -8.22 11.89
N PRO A 43 -8.42 -9.40 12.49
CA PRO A 43 -9.47 -10.30 12.00
C PRO A 43 -10.90 -9.72 12.02
N ASN A 44 -11.14 -8.62 12.73
CA ASN A 44 -12.41 -7.91 12.77
C ASN A 44 -12.47 -6.76 11.74
N GLY A 45 -11.41 -6.57 10.94
CA GLY A 45 -11.31 -5.49 9.97
C GLY A 45 -10.88 -4.15 10.57
N VAL A 46 -10.38 -4.12 11.81
CA VAL A 46 -9.93 -2.88 12.46
C VAL A 46 -8.50 -2.57 12.06
N ASP A 47 -8.23 -1.32 11.68
CA ASP A 47 -6.89 -0.84 11.32
C ASP A 47 -5.89 -1.01 12.47
N VAL A 48 -4.79 -1.73 12.19
CA VAL A 48 -3.66 -1.93 13.10
C VAL A 48 -2.50 -1.01 12.74
N GLY A 49 -2.28 -0.77 11.44
CA GLY A 49 -1.24 0.13 10.95
C GLY A 49 -0.81 -0.16 9.52
N LEU A 50 0.16 0.60 9.03
CA LEU A 50 0.68 0.49 7.65
C LEU A 50 1.82 -0.52 7.55
N ALA A 51 1.87 -1.26 6.45
CA ALA A 51 2.97 -2.15 6.12
C ALA A 51 3.31 -2.11 4.62
N LEU A 52 4.54 -2.52 4.30
CA LEU A 52 5.04 -2.64 2.93
C LEU A 52 5.18 -4.11 2.57
N TYR A 53 4.48 -4.52 1.51
CA TYR A 53 4.59 -5.85 0.92
C TYR A 53 4.95 -5.71 -0.56
N PRO A 54 6.23 -5.50 -0.92
CA PRO A 54 6.62 -5.14 -2.29
C PRO A 54 6.20 -6.14 -3.37
N ARG A 55 6.10 -7.44 -3.02
CA ARG A 55 5.60 -8.46 -3.93
C ARG A 55 4.08 -8.37 -4.14
N ALA A 56 3.35 -8.01 -3.09
CA ALA A 56 1.90 -7.88 -3.11
C ALA A 56 1.45 -6.59 -3.83
N ALA A 57 2.24 -5.52 -3.75
CA ALA A 57 1.99 -4.24 -4.41
C ALA A 57 2.10 -4.26 -5.95
N ARG A 58 2.29 -5.44 -6.56
CA ARG A 58 2.42 -5.60 -8.01
C ARG A 58 1.10 -5.74 -8.75
N LEU A 59 0.01 -6.00 -8.04
CA LEU A 59 -1.31 -6.22 -8.64
C LEU A 59 -2.03 -4.89 -8.81
N ASP A 60 -2.55 -4.65 -10.02
CA ASP A 60 -3.29 -3.42 -10.33
C ASP A 60 -4.68 -3.38 -9.70
N HIS A 61 -5.25 -2.18 -9.68
CA HIS A 61 -6.59 -1.92 -9.18
C HIS A 61 -7.71 -2.40 -10.12
N SER A 62 -8.80 -2.92 -9.54
CA SER A 62 -10.11 -3.09 -10.15
C SER A 62 -11.21 -2.85 -9.11
N CYS A 63 -12.29 -2.16 -9.51
CA CYS A 63 -13.51 -2.07 -8.69
C CYS A 63 -14.29 -3.41 -8.64
N ILE A 64 -13.96 -4.35 -9.54
CA ILE A 64 -14.50 -5.71 -9.58
C ILE A 64 -13.29 -6.66 -9.59
N PRO A 65 -12.64 -6.87 -8.43
CA PRO A 65 -11.39 -7.62 -8.37
C PRO A 65 -11.63 -9.14 -8.41
N GLU A 66 -10.67 -9.87 -8.96
CA GLU A 66 -10.64 -11.34 -8.92
C GLU A 66 -9.97 -11.87 -7.65
N LEU A 67 -9.15 -11.02 -7.02
CA LEU A 67 -8.32 -11.35 -5.88
C LEU A 67 -8.54 -10.36 -4.72
N GLN A 68 -8.31 -10.85 -3.50
CA GLN A 68 -8.28 -10.02 -2.29
C GLN A 68 -7.10 -10.37 -1.41
N TYR A 69 -6.61 -9.38 -0.67
CA TYR A 69 -5.65 -9.62 0.40
C TYR A 69 -6.36 -9.76 1.73
N LEU A 70 -5.90 -10.73 2.52
CA LEU A 70 -6.23 -10.90 3.92
C LEU A 70 -4.95 -10.78 4.74
N PHE A 71 -5.05 -10.13 5.89
CA PHE A 71 -3.93 -10.02 6.81
C PHE A 71 -4.07 -11.05 7.92
N SER A 72 -2.98 -11.78 8.17
CA SER A 72 -2.88 -12.70 9.30
C SER A 72 -1.58 -12.42 10.03
N ASN A 73 -1.67 -11.72 11.16
CA ASN A 73 -0.52 -11.21 11.88
C ASN A 73 0.35 -10.29 11.00
N ARG A 74 1.57 -10.73 10.67
CA ARG A 74 2.52 -10.00 9.81
C ARG A 74 2.51 -10.51 8.36
N GLU A 75 1.69 -11.50 8.06
CA GLU A 75 1.59 -12.12 6.75
C GLU A 75 0.44 -11.52 5.94
N ILE A 76 0.67 -11.41 4.64
CA ILE A 76 -0.36 -11.06 3.65
C ILE A 76 -0.70 -12.32 2.86
N ILE A 77 -1.97 -12.66 2.82
CA ILE A 77 -2.50 -13.84 2.15
C ILE A 77 -3.33 -13.38 0.97
N LEU A 78 -3.01 -13.89 -0.22
CA LEU A 78 -3.76 -13.62 -1.44
C LEU A 78 -4.83 -14.69 -1.64
N TYR A 79 -6.09 -14.28 -1.66
CA TYR A 79 -7.24 -15.16 -1.81
C TYR A 79 -7.99 -14.85 -3.11
N GLY A 80 -8.47 -15.88 -3.79
CA GLY A 80 -9.30 -15.77 -4.98
C GLY A 80 -10.78 -15.96 -4.67
N TYR A 81 -11.65 -15.14 -5.25
CA TYR A 81 -13.10 -15.26 -5.01
C TYR A 81 -13.73 -16.48 -5.70
N ASP A 82 -13.13 -16.94 -6.81
CA ASP A 82 -13.56 -18.14 -7.54
C ASP A 82 -12.36 -19.03 -7.89
N SER A 83 -12.60 -20.34 -7.90
CA SER A 83 -11.71 -21.39 -8.39
C SER A 83 -11.31 -21.27 -9.87
N SER A 84 -12.05 -20.46 -10.65
CA SER A 84 -11.86 -20.28 -12.09
C SER A 84 -11.07 -19.03 -12.49
N ILE A 85 -10.14 -18.55 -11.64
CA ILE A 85 -9.28 -17.40 -12.01
C ILE A 85 -8.44 -17.76 -13.25
N HIS A 86 -8.94 -17.32 -14.40
CA HIS A 86 -8.34 -17.51 -15.72
C HIS A 86 -7.76 -16.19 -16.27
N SER A 87 -7.79 -15.12 -15.48
CA SER A 87 -7.26 -13.82 -15.90
C SER A 87 -5.74 -13.88 -16.01
N THR A 88 -5.21 -13.41 -17.14
CA THR A 88 -3.77 -13.27 -17.37
C THR A 88 -3.15 -12.14 -16.55
N ALA A 89 -3.97 -11.23 -16.02
CA ALA A 89 -3.56 -10.10 -15.19
C ALA A 89 -4.61 -9.88 -14.08
N PRO A 90 -4.59 -10.69 -13.01
CA PRO A 90 -5.58 -10.60 -11.96
C PRO A 90 -5.37 -9.34 -11.11
N ARG A 91 -6.47 -8.76 -10.62
CA ARG A 91 -6.48 -7.44 -9.97
C ARG A 91 -7.09 -7.50 -8.58
N ILE A 92 -6.80 -6.47 -7.79
CA ILE A 92 -7.28 -6.29 -6.42
C ILE A 92 -8.05 -4.97 -6.28
N ASN A 93 -8.80 -4.78 -5.21
CA ASN A 93 -9.27 -3.45 -4.83
C ASN A 93 -8.19 -2.72 -4.00
N TYR A 94 -7.99 -1.42 -4.22
CA TYR A 94 -7.05 -0.57 -3.47
C TYR A 94 -7.72 0.19 -2.32
N TYR A 95 -9.04 0.31 -2.34
CA TYR A 95 -9.82 1.11 -1.39
C TYR A 95 -11.08 0.37 -0.94
N GLU A 96 -11.79 0.96 0.02
CA GLU A 96 -13.02 0.40 0.60
C GLU A 96 -14.08 0.16 -0.48
N CYS A 97 -14.59 -1.07 -0.59
CA CYS A 97 -15.55 -1.48 -1.61
C CYS A 97 -16.90 -0.75 -1.52
N MET A 98 -17.21 -0.16 -0.37
CA MET A 98 -18.41 0.65 -0.16
C MET A 98 -18.23 2.13 -0.55
N THR A 99 -17.05 2.52 -1.03
CA THR A 99 -16.78 3.86 -1.58
C THR A 99 -17.59 4.09 -2.84
N THR A 100 -18.26 5.23 -2.95
CA THR A 100 -19.03 5.57 -4.15
C THR A 100 -18.12 5.85 -5.35
N THR A 101 -18.66 5.73 -6.57
CA THR A 101 -17.92 6.04 -7.81
C THR A 101 -17.40 7.48 -7.87
N GLU A 102 -18.08 8.42 -7.24
CA GLU A 102 -17.60 9.82 -7.21
C GLU A 102 -16.45 10.00 -6.22
N GLU A 103 -16.50 9.32 -5.08
CA GLU A 103 -15.41 9.34 -4.10
C GLU A 103 -14.16 8.61 -4.63
N SER A 104 -14.32 7.52 -5.38
CA SER A 104 -13.17 6.77 -5.90
C SER A 104 -12.36 7.55 -6.94
N LYS A 105 -12.96 8.47 -7.69
CA LYS A 105 -12.25 9.39 -8.61
C LYS A 105 -11.34 10.39 -7.90
N LEU A 106 -11.50 10.55 -6.58
CA LEU A 106 -10.61 11.39 -5.76
C LEU A 106 -9.44 10.57 -5.20
N ILE A 107 -9.51 9.24 -5.30
CA ILE A 107 -8.55 8.29 -4.75
C ILE A 107 -7.67 7.67 -5.86
N CYS A 108 -8.21 7.55 -7.08
CA CYS A 108 -7.53 7.07 -8.29
C CYS A 108 -7.32 8.20 -9.31
#